data_AF-A0A5S4U3V3-F1
#
_entry.id   AF-A0A5S4U3V3-F1
#
_cell.length_a   1.000
_cell.length_b   1.000
_cell.length_c   1.000
_cell.angle_alpha   90.00
_cell.angle_beta   90.00
_cell.angle_gamma   90.00
#
_symmetry.space_group_name_H-M   'P 1'
#
loop_
_entity.id
_entity.type
_entity.pdbx_description
1 polymer ?
#
loop_
_entity_poly.entity_id
_entity_poly.type
_entity_poly.pdbx_seq_one_letter_code
_entity_poly.pdbx_strand_id
1 'polypeptide(L)'
;MYKNNDEAIDWEAKRLLDDGIYTDTEQAYLEAEKIVNQIREKAKQHQINQQFKLKIKSIKKRIGNGYDYADVPYVNKKKHWGEHK
;
A
#
# COMPACT_ATOMS: atom_id res chain seq x y z
N MET A 1 -8.35 1.80 13.90
CA MET A 1 -8.21 0.35 13.63
C MET A 1 -8.71 -0.38 14.85
N TYR A 2 -9.75 -1.22 14.72
CA TYR A 2 -10.24 -2.05 15.82
C TYR A 2 -9.09 -2.89 16.37
N LYS A 3 -8.91 -2.88 17.69
CA LYS A 3 -7.71 -3.47 18.31
C LYS A 3 -7.78 -5.00 18.29
N ASN A 4 -8.98 -5.58 18.30
CA ASN A 4 -9.20 -7.02 18.32
C ASN A 4 -10.04 -7.48 17.12
N ASN A 5 -9.79 -8.70 16.62
CA ASN A 5 -10.52 -9.26 15.49
C ASN A 5 -12.00 -9.46 15.80
N ASP A 6 -12.27 -10.00 16.98
CA ASP A 6 -13.61 -10.36 17.42
C ASP A 6 -14.49 -9.12 17.58
N GLU A 7 -13.89 -8.00 18.04
CA GLU A 7 -14.57 -6.71 18.14
C GLU A 7 -14.99 -6.17 16.76
N ALA A 8 -14.12 -6.29 15.74
CA ALA A 8 -14.46 -5.84 14.40
C ALA A 8 -15.61 -6.66 13.78
N ILE A 9 -15.66 -7.96 14.09
CA ILE A 9 -16.71 -8.87 13.64
C ILE A 9 -18.02 -8.54 14.36
N ASP A 10 -18.00 -8.32 15.67
CA ASP A 10 -19.18 -7.96 16.47
C ASP A 10 -19.81 -6.64 15.99
N TRP A 11 -19.00 -5.62 15.69
CA TRP A 11 -19.49 -4.36 15.14
C TRP A 11 -20.13 -4.52 13.76
N GLU A 12 -19.55 -5.31 12.86
CA GLU A 12 -20.14 -5.53 11.55
C GLU A 12 -21.39 -6.41 11.62
N ALA A 13 -21.40 -7.43 12.47
CA ALA A 13 -22.58 -8.26 12.70
C ALA A 13 -23.73 -7.41 13.24
N LYS A 14 -23.45 -6.53 14.22
CA LYS A 14 -24.42 -5.58 14.74
C LYS A 14 -24.94 -4.63 13.66
N ARG A 15 -24.06 -4.07 12.82
CA ARG A 15 -24.47 -3.20 11.71
C ARG A 15 -25.38 -3.94 10.72
N LEU A 16 -25.05 -5.19 10.38
CA LEU A 16 -25.83 -6.03 9.47
C LEU A 16 -27.24 -6.35 10.01
N LEU A 17 -27.36 -6.53 11.34
CA LEU A 17 -28.64 -6.71 12.03
C LEU A 17 -29.42 -5.40 12.13
N ASP A 18 -28.76 -4.29 12.47
CA ASP A 18 -29.37 -2.96 12.57
C ASP A 18 -29.90 -2.47 11.21
N ASP A 19 -29.18 -2.76 10.12
CA ASP A 19 -29.59 -2.47 8.73
C ASP A 19 -30.74 -3.39 8.25
N GLY A 20 -31.11 -4.40 9.05
CA GLY A 20 -32.18 -5.37 8.72
C GLY A 20 -31.83 -6.29 7.55
N ILE A 21 -30.55 -6.41 7.18
CA ILE A 21 -30.08 -7.22 6.05
C ILE A 21 -30.20 -8.71 6.40
N TYR A 22 -29.91 -9.05 7.65
CA TYR A 22 -30.09 -10.39 8.19
C TYR A 22 -31.02 -10.32 9.40
N THR A 23 -31.94 -11.28 9.49
CA THR A 23 -32.84 -11.45 10.63
C THR A 23 -32.29 -12.44 11.65
N ASP A 24 -31.45 -13.36 11.20
CA ASP A 24 -30.78 -14.35 12.05
C ASP A 24 -29.40 -13.85 12.48
N THR A 25 -29.13 -13.95 13.78
CA THR A 25 -27.87 -13.53 14.39
C THR A 25 -26.70 -14.38 13.88
N GLU A 26 -26.88 -15.69 13.76
CA GLU A 26 -25.78 -16.57 13.32
C GLU A 26 -25.34 -16.24 11.89
N GLN A 27 -26.32 -16.01 11.00
CA GLN A 27 -26.04 -15.58 9.63
C GLN A 27 -25.33 -14.23 9.57
N ALA A 28 -25.74 -13.26 10.39
CA ALA A 28 -25.08 -11.96 10.45
C ALA A 28 -23.61 -12.07 10.87
N TYR A 29 -23.29 -12.91 11.86
CA TYR A 29 -21.92 -13.13 12.31
C TYR A 29 -21.05 -13.84 11.27
N LEU A 30 -21.58 -14.85 10.59
CA LEU A 30 -20.85 -15.55 9.53
C LEU A 30 -20.49 -14.63 8.36
N GLU A 31 -21.40 -13.73 8.00
CA GLU A 31 -21.16 -12.77 6.91
C GLU A 31 -20.24 -11.62 7.35
N ALA A 32 -20.38 -11.15 8.59
CA ALA A 32 -19.46 -10.18 9.17
C ALA A 32 -18.02 -10.70 9.18
N GLU A 33 -17.79 -11.96 9.55
CA GLU A 33 -16.46 -12.58 9.52
C GLU A 33 -15.86 -12.57 8.11
N LYS A 34 -16.65 -12.96 7.10
CA LYS A 34 -16.21 -12.93 5.69
C LYS A 34 -15.82 -11.52 5.25
N ILE A 35 -16.65 -10.53 5.56
CA ILE A 35 -16.41 -9.13 5.20
C ILE A 35 -15.11 -8.62 5.84
N VAL A 36 -14.96 -8.82 7.15
CA VAL A 36 -13.77 -8.38 7.89
C VAL A 36 -12.50 -9.05 7.34
N ASN A 37 -12.56 -10.34 7.03
CA ASN A 37 -11.44 -11.07 6.43
C ASN A 37 -11.07 -10.53 5.04
N GLN A 38 -12.05 -10.26 4.17
CA GLN A 38 -11.80 -9.68 2.84
C GLN A 38 -11.17 -8.29 2.92
N ILE A 39 -11.64 -7.44 3.84
CA ILE A 39 -11.07 -6.10 4.05
C ILE A 39 -9.61 -6.21 4.47
N ARG A 40 -9.29 -7.16 5.35
CA ARG A 40 -7.92 -7.42 5.82
C ARG A 40 -7.01 -7.91 4.71
N GLU A 41 -7.48 -8.85 3.89
CA GLU A 41 -6.69 -9.31 2.74
C GLU A 41 -6.40 -8.17 1.77
N LYS A 42 -7.41 -7.35 1.45
CA LYS A 42 -7.22 -6.15 0.62
C LYS A 42 -6.22 -5.18 1.24
N ALA A 43 -6.29 -4.95 2.56
CA ALA A 43 -5.36 -4.08 3.27
C ALA A 43 -3.91 -4.62 3.24
N LYS A 44 -3.71 -5.93 3.46
CA LYS A 44 -2.40 -6.59 3.34
C LYS A 44 -1.85 -6.44 1.92
N GLN A 45 -2.66 -6.72 0.90
CA GLN A 45 -2.25 -6.57 -0.49
C GLN A 45 -1.89 -5.12 -0.82
N HIS A 46 -2.67 -4.16 -0.32
CA HIS A 46 -2.39 -2.75 -0.47
C HIS A 46 -1.05 -2.37 0.17
N GLN A 47 -0.79 -2.83 1.40
CA GLN A 47 0.48 -2.59 2.10
C GLN A 47 1.68 -3.12 1.30
N ILE A 48 1.59 -4.35 0.78
CA ILE A 48 2.63 -4.96 -0.07
C ILE A 48 2.87 -4.10 -1.32
N ASN A 49 1.80 -3.69 -2.00
CA ASN A 49 1.90 -2.86 -3.20
C ASN A 49 2.55 -1.50 -2.91
N GLN A 50 2.22 -0.88 -1.77
CA GLN A 50 2.82 0.40 -1.38
C GLN A 50 4.32 0.25 -1.05
N GLN A 51 4.70 -0.81 -0.33
CA GLN A 51 6.11 -1.13 -0.10
C GLN A 51 6.87 -1.38 -1.41
N PHE A 52 6.28 -2.12 -2.33
CA PHE A 52 6.84 -2.36 -3.65
C PHE A 52 7.05 -1.06 -4.43
N LYS A 53 6.04 -0.18 -4.49
CA LYS A 53 6.15 1.14 -5.14
C LYS A 53 7.24 2.00 -4.55
N LEU A 54 7.36 2.03 -3.21
CA LEU A 54 8.42 2.78 -2.52
C LEU A 54 9.81 2.23 -2.87
N LYS A 55 9.98 0.90 -2.92
CA LYS A 55 11.23 0.25 -3.32
C LYS A 55 11.60 0.55 -4.78
N ILE A 56 10.65 0.51 -5.70
CA ILE A 56 10.90 0.88 -7.10
C ILE A 56 11.26 2.37 -7.22
N LYS A 57 10.57 3.24 -6.48
CA LYS A 57 10.87 4.68 -6.45
C LYS A 57 12.29 4.94 -5.93
N SER A 58 12.72 4.22 -4.89
CA SER A 58 14.08 4.37 -4.35
C SER A 58 15.15 3.87 -5.33
N ILE A 59 14.93 2.74 -6.01
CA ILE A 59 15.83 2.23 -7.06
C ILE A 59 15.94 3.24 -8.21
N LYS A 60 14.81 3.72 -8.73
CA LYS A 60 14.79 4.73 -9.80
C LYS A 60 15.50 6.01 -9.40
N LYS A 61 15.34 6.46 -8.16
CA LYS A 61 16.06 7.63 -7.63
C LYS A 61 17.57 7.38 -7.59
N ARG A 62 18.02 6.17 -7.19
CA ARG A 62 19.46 5.83 -7.18
C ARG A 62 20.07 5.86 -8.58
N ILE A 63 19.37 5.31 -9.57
CA ILE A 63 19.78 5.32 -10.99
C ILE A 63 19.75 6.76 -11.55
N GLY A 64 18.64 7.48 -11.37
CA GLY A 64 18.45 8.83 -11.90
C GLY A 64 19.33 9.90 -11.25
N ASN A 65 19.75 9.71 -10.00
CA ASN A 65 20.69 10.60 -9.31
C ASN A 65 22.16 10.36 -9.71
N GLY A 66 22.43 9.55 -10.76
CA GLY A 66 23.73 9.54 -11.43
C GLY A 66 24.88 8.96 -10.62
N TYR A 67 24.62 8.09 -9.62
CA TYR A 67 25.71 7.37 -8.95
C TYR A 67 26.41 6.34 -9.85
N ASP A 68 25.83 6.02 -11.02
CA ASP A 68 26.44 5.14 -12.03
C ASP A 68 27.41 5.85 -13.00
N TYR A 69 27.59 7.17 -12.90
CA TYR A 69 28.60 7.90 -13.68
C TYR A 69 29.84 8.28 -12.86
N ALA A 70 29.90 7.90 -11.59
CA ALA A 70 30.96 8.34 -10.68
C ALA A 70 32.29 7.57 -10.86
N ASP A 71 32.28 6.38 -11.48
CA ASP A 71 33.47 5.52 -11.58
C ASP A 71 33.71 4.98 -13.00
N VAL A 72 33.30 5.75 -14.02
CA VAL A 72 33.71 5.49 -15.39
C VAL A 72 34.91 6.38 -15.69
N PRO A 73 36.14 5.84 -15.80
CA PRO A 73 37.38 6.63 -15.89
C PRO A 73 37.52 7.48 -17.17
N TYR A 74 36.54 7.43 -18.09
CA TYR A 74 36.54 8.16 -19.36
C TYR A 74 35.30 9.04 -19.59
N VAL A 75 34.52 9.37 -18.55
CA VAL A 75 33.46 10.38 -18.70
C VAL A 75 34.10 11.75 -18.87
N ASN A 76 34.07 12.22 -20.12
CA ASN A 76 34.61 13.49 -20.60
C ASN A 76 33.95 14.67 -19.87
N LYS A 77 34.55 15.11 -18.75
CA LYS A 77 34.21 16.35 -18.07
C LYS A 77 34.71 17.53 -18.89
N LYS A 78 33.97 17.95 -19.92
CA LYS A 78 33.98 19.32 -20.45
C LYS A 78 32.93 19.49 -21.54
N LYS A 79 31.98 20.39 -21.31
CA LYS A 79 31.60 21.47 -22.23
C LYS A 79 30.43 22.30 -21.65
N HIS A 80 30.80 23.23 -20.77
CA HIS A 80 30.13 24.51 -20.64
C HIS A 80 30.20 25.20 -22.02
N TRP A 81 29.09 25.23 -22.75
CA TRP A 81 28.90 26.08 -23.92
C TRP A 81 27.87 27.14 -23.55
N GLY A 82 28.35 28.37 -23.47
CA GLY A 82 27.54 29.54 -23.18
C GLY A 82 28.41 30.73 -22.84
N GLU A 83 29.33 31.10 -23.73
CA GLU A 83 29.90 32.46 -23.74
C GLU A 83 28.73 33.43 -24.00
N HIS A 84 28.35 34.18 -22.97
CA HIS A 84 27.51 35.36 -23.15
C HIS A 84 28.41 36.51 -23.61
N LYS A 85 28.13 37.01 -24.81
CA LYS A 85 28.61 38.29 -25.35
C LYS A 85 28.20 39.45 -24.46
#